data_AF-A0A3C0B548-F1
#
_entry.id   AF-A0A3C0B548-F1
#
_cell.length_a   1.000
_cell.length_b   1.000
_cell.length_c   1.000
_cell.angle_alpha   90.00
_cell.angle_beta   90.00
_cell.angle_gamma   90.00
#
_symmetry.space_group_name_H-M   'P 1'
#
loop_
_entity.id
_entity.type
_entity.pdbx_description
1 polymer ?
#
loop_
_entity_poly.entity_id
_entity_poly.type
_entity_poly.pdbx_seq_one_letter_code
_entity_poly.pdbx_strand_id
1 'polypeptide(L)' 'EMFRALQLELHYSKDEILLTYLNLLPYGGNIEGVKAASMVYFDEMPQALSMGQVAMLTVIPNNPNHLKP' A
#
# COMPACT_ATOMS: atom_id res chain seq x y z
N GLU A 1 13.92 -15.07 -4.31
CA GLU A 1 13.08 -14.36 -3.33
C GLU A 1 13.29 -14.75 -1.86
N MET A 2 13.24 -16.03 -1.46
CA MET A 2 13.31 -16.41 -0.02
C MET A 2 14.56 -15.91 0.72
N PHE A 3 15.75 -15.98 0.09
CA PHE A 3 16.99 -15.51 0.73
C PHE A 3 17.01 -13.98 0.95
N ARG A 4 16.44 -13.20 0.02
CA ARG A 4 16.34 -11.74 0.15
C ARG A 4 15.33 -11.33 1.23
N ALA A 5 14.21 -12.04 1.31
CA ALA A 5 13.24 -11.84 2.39
C ALA A 5 13.88 -12.08 3.76
N LEU A 6 14.68 -13.15 3.88
CA LEU A 6 15.39 -13.46 5.13
C LEU A 6 16.46 -12.39 5.45
N GLN A 7 17.17 -11.88 4.44
CA GLN A 7 18.10 -10.76 4.61
C GLN A 7 17.41 -9.48 5.10
N LEU A 8 16.21 -9.17 4.60
CA LEU A 8 15.41 -8.04 5.07
C LEU A 8 14.98 -8.22 6.53
N GLU A 9 14.52 -9.41 6.91
CA GLU A 9 14.13 -9.71 8.31
C GLU A 9 15.29 -9.65 9.30
N LEU A 10 16.53 -9.85 8.83
CA LEU A 10 17.72 -9.70 9.68
C LEU A 10 18.12 -8.23 9.91
N HIS A 11 17.73 -7.32 9.02
CA HIS A 11 18.13 -5.90 9.08
C HIS A 11 16.98 -4.97 9.49
N TYR A 12 15.74 -5.38 9.30
CA TYR A 12 14.55 -4.58 9.54
C TYR A 12 13.54 -5.34 10.40
N SER A 13 12.85 -4.60 11.25
CA SER A 13 11.69 -5.11 11.99
C SER A 13 10.53 -5.45 11.05
N LYS A 14 9.63 -6.33 11.49
CA LYS A 14 8.41 -6.68 10.74
C LYS A 14 7.58 -5.43 10.41
N ASP A 15 7.56 -4.45 11.31
CA ASP A 15 6.84 -3.19 11.13
C ASP A 15 7.48 -2.32 10.04
N GLU A 16 8.81 -2.24 9.97
CA GLU A 16 9.51 -1.51 8.91
C GLU A 16 9.35 -2.17 7.55
N ILE A 17 9.38 -3.50 7.50
CA ILE A 17 9.13 -4.26 6.27
C ILE A 17 7.70 -4.01 5.78
N LEU A 18 6.72 -4.07 6.69
CA LEU A 18 5.32 -3.80 6.37
C LEU A 18 5.14 -2.34 5.91
N LEU A 19 5.74 -1.38 6.60
CA LEU A 19 5.67 0.03 6.23
C LEU A 19 6.26 0.28 4.84
N THR A 20 7.42 -0.32 4.56
CA THR A 20 8.07 -0.24 3.25
C THR A 20 7.19 -0.84 2.16
N TYR A 21 6.57 -1.99 2.44
CA TYR A 21 5.62 -2.63 1.54
C TYR A 21 4.40 -1.73 1.26
N LEU A 22 3.79 -1.16 2.30
CA LEU A 22 2.64 -0.25 2.18
C LEU A 22 2.96 1.04 1.42
N ASN A 23 4.21 1.49 1.44
CA ASN A 23 4.67 2.67 0.69
C ASN A 23 4.99 2.37 -0.78
N LEU A 24 5.27 1.12 -1.14
CA LEU A 24 5.63 0.71 -2.51
C LEU A 24 4.50 -0.02 -3.25
N LEU A 25 3.37 -0.26 -2.57
CA LEU A 25 2.22 -0.94 -3.15
C LEU A 25 1.68 -0.16 -4.37
N PRO A 26 1.51 -0.79 -5.54
CA PRO A 26 0.96 -0.13 -6.71
C PRO A 26 -0.56 -0.02 -6.60
N TYR A 27 -1.09 1.19 -6.74
CA TYR A 27 -2.53 1.48 -6.74
C TYR A 27 -3.09 1.80 -8.14
N GLY A 28 -2.26 1.61 -9.17
CA GLY A 28 -2.62 1.79 -10.57
C GLY A 28 -2.07 3.07 -11.19
N GLY A 29 -1.65 2.99 -12.45
CA GLY A 29 -0.92 4.09 -13.10
C GLY A 29 0.40 4.38 -12.40
N ASN A 30 0.68 5.66 -12.12
CA ASN A 30 1.89 6.13 -11.44
C ASN A 30 1.69 6.31 -9.92
N ILE A 31 0.64 5.70 -9.34
CA ILE A 31 0.30 5.86 -7.91
C ILE A 31 0.91 4.69 -7.14
N GLU A 32 1.90 5.01 -6.31
CA GLU A 32 2.58 4.06 -5.44
C GLU A 32 2.42 4.49 -3.98
N GLY A 33 2.03 3.53 -3.15
CA GLY A 33 1.87 3.70 -1.72
C GLY A 33 0.48 4.11 -1.25
N VAL A 34 0.08 3.61 -0.08
CA VAL A 34 -1.22 3.89 0.56
C VAL A 34 -1.46 5.39 0.70
N LYS A 35 -0.42 6.14 1.06
CA LYS A 35 -0.52 7.59 1.27
C LYS A 35 -0.80 8.35 -0.02
N ALA A 36 -0.15 7.98 -1.13
CA ALA A 36 -0.44 8.60 -2.41
C ALA A 36 -1.86 8.23 -2.86
N ALA A 37 -2.24 6.97 -2.70
CA ALA A 37 -3.57 6.49 -3.07
C ALA A 37 -4.70 7.14 -2.27
N SER A 38 -4.53 7.35 -0.95
CA SER A 38 -5.54 8.01 -0.12
C SER A 38 -5.78 9.46 -0.55
N MET A 39 -4.70 10.18 -0.87
CA MET A 39 -4.78 11.55 -1.37
C MET A 39 -5.38 11.61 -2.78
N VAL A 40 -5.01 10.70 -3.68
CA VAL A 40 -5.49 10.72 -5.06
C VAL A 40 -6.96 10.30 -5.18
N TYR A 41 -7.39 9.28 -4.42
CA TYR A 41 -8.77 8.77 -4.52
C TYR A 41 -9.76 9.46 -3.59
N PHE A 42 -9.31 9.96 -2.44
CA PHE A 42 -10.21 10.48 -1.41
C PHE A 42 -9.84 11.89 -0.90
N ASP A 43 -8.73 12.47 -1.35
CA ASP A 43 -8.18 13.75 -0.86
C ASP A 43 -8.00 13.80 0.67
N GLU A 44 -7.76 12.64 1.27
CA GLU A 44 -7.66 12.44 2.72
C GLU A 44 -6.35 11.76 3.10
N MET A 45 -5.84 12.09 4.29
CA MET A 45 -4.72 11.36 4.87
C MET A 45 -5.14 9.93 5.24
N PRO A 46 -4.25 8.93 5.17
CA PRO A 46 -4.57 7.54 5.49
C PRO A 46 -5.22 7.34 6.85
N GLN A 47 -4.88 8.20 7.82
CA GLN A 47 -5.41 8.18 9.18
C GLN A 47 -6.85 8.71 9.30
N ALA A 48 -7.31 9.49 8.32
CA ALA A 48 -8.65 10.07 8.28
C ALA A 48 -9.66 9.20 7.50
N LEU A 49 -9.18 8.16 6.82
CA LEU A 49 -10.03 7.28 6.01
C LEU A 49 -11.01 6.50 6.89
N SER A 50 -12.26 6.43 6.43
CA SER A 50 -13.26 5.51 6.95
C SER A 50 -12.89 4.05 6.65
N MET A 51 -13.44 3.11 7.43
CA MET A 51 -13.23 1.67 7.20
C MET A 51 -13.60 1.23 5.78
N GLY A 52 -14.61 1.85 5.15
CA GLY A 52 -15.00 1.56 3.77
C GLY A 52 -13.94 1.98 2.75
N GLN A 53 -13.35 3.17 2.91
CA GLN A 53 -12.27 3.66 2.04
C GLN A 53 -11.00 2.82 2.22
N VAL A 54 -10.67 2.43 3.47
CA VAL A 54 -9.54 1.51 3.75
C VAL A 54 -9.75 0.16 3.06
N ALA A 55 -10.95 -0.42 3.16
CA ALA A 55 -11.29 -1.67 2.47
C ALA A 55 -11.18 -1.55 0.95
N MET A 56 -11.48 -0.37 0.38
CA MET A 56 -11.30 -0.14 -1.04
C MET A 56 -9.80 -0.12 -1.41
N LEU A 57 -8.97 0.58 -0.64
CA LEU A 57 -7.52 0.62 -0.85
C LEU A 57 -6.87 -0.75 -0.69
N THR A 58 -7.35 -1.66 0.16
CA THR A 58 -6.76 -3.01 0.25
C THR A 58 -7.06 -3.90 -0.96
N VAL A 59 -8.15 -3.60 -1.69
CA VAL A 59 -8.61 -4.40 -2.84
C VAL A 59 -7.97 -3.94 -4.15
N ILE A 60 -7.69 -2.64 -4.31
CA ILE A 60 -7.11 -2.06 -5.55
C ILE A 60 -5.78 -2.72 -5.96
N PRO A 61 -4.79 -2.93 -5.07
CA PRO A 61 -3.50 -3.51 -5.45
C PRO A 61 -3.58 -4.93 -6.01
N ASN A 62 -4.66 -5.68 -5.73
CA ASN A 62 -4.84 -7.02 -6.29
C ASN A 62 -5.15 -6.99 -7.79
N ASN A 63 -5.74 -5.91 -8.30
CA ASN A 63 -5.94 -5.71 -9.74
C ASN A 63 -6.01 -4.21 -10.08
N PRO A 64 -4.86 -3.51 -10.06
CA PRO A 64 -4.81 -2.05 -10.04
C PRO A 64 -5.28 -1.39 -11.35
N ASN A 65 -5.42 -2.16 -12.44
CA ASN A 65 -5.91 -1.65 -13.72
C ASN A 65 -7.41 -1.87 -13.90
N HIS A 66 -8.03 -2.79 -13.16
CA HIS A 66 -9.44 -3.16 -13.33
C HIS A 66 -10.33 -2.71 -12.15
N LEU A 67 -9.72 -2.38 -11.00
CA LEU A 67 -10.41 -2.04 -9.75
C LEU A 67 -10.30 -0.55 -9.39
N LYS A 68 -9.90 0.31 -10.34
CA LYS A 68 -9.92 1.75 -10.13
C LYS A 68 -11.37 2.21 -9.90
N PRO A 69 -11.66 2.97 -8.83
CA PRO A 69 -12.96 3.63 -8.65
C PRO A 69 -13.36 4.48 -9.86
#